data_AF-A0A7K2HND1-F1
#
_entry.id   AF-A0A7K2HND1-F1
#
_cell.length_a   1.000
_cell.length_b   1.000
_cell.length_c   1.000
_cell.angle_alpha   90.00
_cell.angle_beta   90.00
_cell.angle_gamma   90.00
#
_symmetry.space_group_name_H-M   'P 1'
#
loop_
_entity.id
_entity.type
_entity.pdbx_description
1 polymer ?
#
loop_
_entity_poly.entity_id
_entity_poly.type
_entity_poly.pdbx_seq_one_letter_code
_entity_poly.pdbx_strand_id
1 'polypeptide(L)'
;MSHMHSSVVPGEVMAADGTIELNEGADVVSLVVVNSGDRPVQVGSHVHFPQANPALDFDRSAARGRRLDIPAGTAVRFEPGIEMTVSLVPLGGTREVYGISLEAPGRLGPQETADGRHEGMR
;
A
#
# COMPACT_ATOMS: atom_id res chain seq x y z
N MET A 1 46.35 -6.38 32.98
CA MET A 1 46.04 -6.50 31.53
C MET A 1 44.54 -6.37 31.36
N SER A 2 44.06 -5.13 31.14
CA SER A 2 42.63 -4.88 30.88
C SER A 2 42.34 -5.31 29.44
N HIS A 3 41.58 -6.38 29.26
CA HIS A 3 41.10 -6.78 27.94
C HIS A 3 40.02 -5.78 27.51
N MET A 4 40.33 -4.94 26.53
CA MET A 4 39.31 -4.13 25.85
C MET A 4 38.39 -5.09 25.10
N HIS A 5 37.18 -5.30 25.60
CA HIS A 5 36.13 -5.98 24.86
C HIS A 5 35.79 -5.12 23.64
N SER A 6 35.81 -5.73 22.46
CA SER A 6 35.16 -5.16 21.28
C SER A 6 33.72 -4.83 21.65
N SER A 7 33.32 -3.56 21.51
CA SER A 7 31.96 -3.08 21.81
C SER A 7 30.93 -3.60 20.81
N VAL A 8 31.33 -4.44 19.86
CA VAL A 8 30.49 -4.98 18.80
C VAL A 8 30.03 -6.40 19.15
N VAL A 9 28.73 -6.62 19.16
CA VAL A 9 28.06 -7.91 19.41
C VAL A 9 27.90 -8.67 18.08
N PRO A 10 28.37 -9.92 17.96
CA PRO A 10 28.20 -10.71 16.74
C PRO A 10 26.72 -10.82 16.32
N GLY A 11 26.41 -10.38 15.11
CA GLY A 11 25.05 -10.40 14.55
C GLY A 11 24.21 -9.16 14.85
N GLU A 12 24.76 -8.14 15.52
CA GLU A 12 24.02 -6.88 15.69
C GLU A 12 23.92 -6.08 14.39
N VAL A 13 22.84 -5.30 14.30
CA VAL A 13 22.64 -4.33 13.22
C VAL A 13 22.80 -2.93 13.81
N MET A 14 23.86 -2.24 13.39
CA MET A 14 24.05 -0.83 13.69
C MET A 14 23.37 0.01 12.59
N ALA A 15 22.10 0.32 12.78
CA ALA A 15 21.38 1.21 11.86
C ALA A 15 21.83 2.66 12.06
N ALA A 16 21.82 3.45 10.98
CA ALA A 16 21.93 4.89 11.11
C ALA A 16 20.68 5.46 11.80
N ASP A 17 20.83 6.55 12.54
CA ASP A 17 19.70 7.27 13.10
C ASP A 17 18.79 7.83 12.00
N GLY A 18 17.49 7.89 12.27
CA GLY A 18 16.49 8.50 11.39
C GLY A 18 15.37 7.56 10.99
N THR A 19 14.64 7.97 9.95
CA THR A 19 13.50 7.25 9.39
C THR A 19 13.63 7.15 7.88
N ILE A 20 13.11 6.08 7.29
CA ILE A 20 13.03 5.90 5.84
C ILE A 20 11.63 6.31 5.40
N GLU A 21 11.56 7.31 4.52
CA GLU A 21 10.31 7.66 3.85
C GLU A 21 9.98 6.60 2.78
N LEU A 22 8.71 6.18 2.74
CA LEU A 22 8.23 5.18 1.80
C LEU A 22 7.41 5.86 0.71
N ASN A 23 7.52 5.36 -0.52
CA ASN A 23 6.73 5.84 -1.66
C ASN A 23 6.86 7.37 -1.87
N GLU A 24 8.04 7.92 -1.62
CA GLU A 24 8.32 9.35 -1.76
C GLU A 24 7.87 9.88 -3.13
N GLY A 25 7.16 11.01 -3.12
CA GLY A 25 6.64 11.65 -4.34
C GLY A 25 5.42 10.96 -4.97
N ALA A 26 4.87 9.91 -4.36
CA ALA A 26 3.66 9.28 -4.87
C ALA A 26 2.43 10.19 -4.72
N ASP A 27 1.53 10.13 -5.71
CA ASP A 27 0.23 10.79 -5.67
C ASP A 27 -0.70 10.04 -4.69
N VAL A 28 -0.66 10.40 -3.40
CA VAL A 28 -1.44 9.74 -2.34
C VAL A 28 -2.90 10.20 -2.36
N VAL A 29 -3.84 9.26 -2.22
CA VAL A 29 -5.25 9.56 -1.93
C VAL A 29 -5.66 8.95 -0.61
N SER A 30 -6.50 9.64 0.15
CA SER A 30 -7.09 9.13 1.39
C SER A 30 -8.55 8.73 1.16
N LEU A 31 -8.90 7.51 1.55
CA LEU A 31 -10.28 6.99 1.45
C LEU A 31 -10.76 6.49 2.80
N VAL A 32 -12.03 6.76 3.11
CA VAL A 32 -12.74 6.11 4.21
C VAL A 32 -13.24 4.76 3.72
N VAL A 33 -13.00 3.73 4.53
CA VAL A 33 -13.37 2.34 4.26
C VAL A 33 -14.15 1.79 5.43
N VAL A 34 -15.27 1.14 5.15
CA VAL A 34 -16.10 0.48 6.16
C VAL A 34 -16.29 -0.99 5.81
N ASN A 35 -16.05 -1.89 6.74
CA ASN A 35 -16.37 -3.30 6.53
C ASN A 35 -17.86 -3.54 6.85
N SER A 36 -18.69 -3.66 5.82
CA SER A 36 -20.13 -3.96 5.93
C SER A 36 -20.43 -5.43 6.24
N GLY A 37 -19.41 -6.30 6.22
CA GLY A 37 -19.54 -7.73 6.52
C GLY A 37 -19.55 -8.05 8.00
N ASP A 38 -19.76 -9.33 8.31
CA ASP A 38 -19.81 -9.88 9.68
C ASP A 38 -18.48 -10.45 10.18
N ARG A 39 -17.47 -10.50 9.31
CA ARG A 39 -16.15 -11.07 9.58
C ARG A 39 -15.06 -10.05 9.29
N PRO A 40 -13.96 -10.08 10.04
CA PRO A 40 -12.83 -9.20 9.79
C PRO A 40 -12.19 -9.47 8.43
N VAL A 41 -11.73 -8.40 7.79
CA VAL A 41 -11.01 -8.46 6.51
C VAL A 41 -9.62 -7.86 6.70
N GLN A 42 -8.60 -8.50 6.13
CA GLN A 42 -7.24 -7.98 6.14
C GLN A 42 -6.73 -7.83 4.70
N VAL A 43 -6.20 -6.66 4.36
CA VAL A 43 -5.72 -6.33 3.01
C VAL A 43 -4.24 -5.99 3.08
N GLY A 44 -3.43 -6.71 2.30
CA GLY A 44 -1.98 -6.52 2.25
C GLY A 44 -1.53 -5.31 1.43
N SER A 45 -0.31 -4.84 1.71
CA SER A 45 0.33 -3.67 1.09
C SER A 45 0.28 -3.59 -0.44
N HIS A 46 0.31 -4.74 -1.14
CA HIS A 46 0.44 -4.81 -2.61
C HIS A 46 -0.80 -5.36 -3.32
N VAL A 47 -1.91 -5.56 -2.62
CA VAL A 47 -3.18 -5.90 -3.26
C VAL A 47 -3.66 -4.68 -4.04
N HIS A 48 -4.10 -4.88 -5.29
CA HIS A 48 -4.82 -3.85 -6.02
C HIS A 48 -6.13 -3.56 -5.28
N PHE A 49 -6.19 -2.42 -4.59
CA PHE A 49 -7.19 -2.14 -3.56
C PHE A 49 -8.65 -2.27 -4.04
N PRO A 50 -9.02 -1.88 -5.28
CA PRO A 50 -10.36 -2.11 -5.83
C PRO A 50 -10.79 -3.57 -5.94
N GLN A 51 -9.86 -4.52 -5.90
CA GLN A 51 -10.14 -5.96 -5.88
C GLN A 51 -10.17 -6.55 -4.46
N ALA A 52 -10.03 -5.72 -3.41
CA ALA A 52 -10.22 -6.16 -2.03
C ALA A 52 -11.65 -6.70 -1.81
N ASN A 53 -11.87 -7.38 -0.68
CA ASN A 53 -13.14 -8.04 -0.37
C ASN A 53 -14.36 -7.14 -0.67
N PRO A 54 -15.39 -7.60 -1.39
CA PRO A 54 -16.60 -6.81 -1.70
C PRO A 54 -17.36 -6.28 -0.49
N ALA A 55 -17.19 -6.89 0.70
CA ALA A 55 -17.77 -6.40 1.94
C ALA A 55 -17.17 -5.06 2.41
N LEU A 56 -15.99 -4.67 1.89
CA LEU A 56 -15.41 -3.35 2.15
C LEU A 56 -16.10 -2.31 1.26
N ASP A 57 -16.81 -1.40 1.89
CA ASP A 57 -17.48 -0.26 1.26
C ASP A 57 -16.55 0.96 1.24
N PHE A 58 -16.28 1.46 0.03
CA PHE A 58 -15.45 2.62 -0.28
C PHE A 58 -15.56 2.96 -1.77
N ASP A 59 -15.03 4.13 -2.17
CA ASP A 59 -14.96 4.53 -3.57
C ASP A 59 -13.94 3.68 -4.37
N ARG A 60 -14.45 2.62 -5.02
CA ARG A 60 -13.67 1.71 -5.88
C ARG A 60 -13.09 2.41 -7.11
N SER A 61 -13.74 3.48 -7.60
CA SER A 61 -13.27 4.28 -8.74
C SER A 61 -12.04 5.08 -8.35
N ALA A 62 -12.09 5.80 -7.23
CA ALA A 62 -10.96 6.55 -6.69
C ALA A 62 -9.76 5.65 -6.33
N ALA A 63 -10.00 4.40 -5.94
CA ALA A 63 -8.97 3.41 -5.66
C ALA A 63 -8.36 2.75 -6.92
N ARG A 64 -8.87 3.01 -8.14
CA ARG A 64 -8.46 2.32 -9.36
C ARG A 64 -6.95 2.44 -9.60
N GLY A 65 -6.26 1.31 -9.74
CA GLY A 65 -4.83 1.26 -9.98
C GLY A 65 -3.98 1.65 -8.79
N ARG A 66 -4.52 1.56 -7.57
CA ARG A 66 -3.82 1.92 -6.33
C ARG A 66 -3.71 0.73 -5.36
N ARG A 67 -2.77 0.84 -4.43
CA ARG A 67 -2.50 -0.10 -3.33
C ARG A 67 -2.31 0.67 -2.03
N LEU A 68 -2.33 -0.02 -0.89
CA LEU A 68 -2.11 0.61 0.42
C LEU A 68 -0.73 1.25 0.52
N ASP A 69 -0.70 2.47 1.06
CA ASP A 69 0.49 3.23 1.38
C ASP A 69 1.04 2.84 2.76
N ILE A 70 1.53 1.61 2.86
CA ILE A 70 2.06 1.02 4.09
C ILE A 70 3.35 0.25 3.79
N PRO A 71 4.18 -0.08 4.80
CA PRO A 71 5.38 -0.87 4.60
C PRO A 71 5.13 -2.18 3.86
N ALA A 72 6.02 -2.51 2.92
CA ALA A 72 5.91 -3.74 2.13
C ALA A 72 5.85 -4.97 3.05
N GLY A 73 4.98 -5.93 2.70
CA GLY A 73 4.76 -7.14 3.50
C GLY A 73 3.81 -6.97 4.69
N THR A 74 3.38 -5.75 5.02
CA THR A 74 2.37 -5.51 6.07
C THR A 74 0.95 -5.47 5.49
N ALA A 75 -0.05 -5.33 6.36
CA ALA A 75 -1.46 -5.30 6.01
C ALA A 75 -2.29 -4.41 6.96
N VAL A 76 -3.44 -3.94 6.48
CA VAL A 76 -4.45 -3.25 7.29
C VAL A 76 -5.62 -4.20 7.56
N ARG A 77 -6.11 -4.20 8.80
CA ARG A 77 -7.23 -5.02 9.27
C ARG A 77 -8.45 -4.15 9.50
N PHE A 78 -9.57 -4.54 8.90
CA PHE A 78 -10.87 -3.88 8.99
C PHE A 78 -11.84 -4.75 9.79
N GLU A 79 -12.23 -4.27 10.97
CA GLU A 79 -13.26 -4.91 11.79
C GLU A 79 -14.68 -4.59 11.27
N PRO A 80 -15.65 -5.50 11.44
CA PRO A 80 -17.05 -5.26 11.10
C PRO A 80 -17.61 -3.94 11.65
N GLY A 81 -18.21 -3.12 10.78
CA GLY A 81 -18.91 -1.89 11.13
C GLY A 81 -18.04 -0.71 11.58
N ILE A 82 -16.71 -0.85 11.59
CA ILE A 82 -15.80 0.23 11.98
C ILE A 82 -15.29 0.96 10.74
N GLU A 83 -15.45 2.28 10.73
CA GLU A 83 -14.88 3.13 9.70
C GLU A 83 -13.36 3.32 9.94
N MET A 84 -12.58 3.24 8.87
CA MET A 84 -11.14 3.49 8.91
C MET A 84 -10.73 4.31 7.70
N THR A 85 -9.93 5.36 7.92
CA THR A 85 -9.30 6.10 6.83
C THR A 85 -7.98 5.43 6.47
N VAL A 86 -7.76 5.17 5.19
CA VAL A 86 -6.51 4.61 4.65
C VAL A 86 -5.94 5.49 3.55
N SER A 87 -4.61 5.48 3.44
CA SER A 87 -3.90 6.13 2.34
C SER A 87 -3.55 5.10 1.26
N LEU A 88 -3.74 5.48 -0.01
CA LEU A 88 -3.44 4.66 -1.17
C LEU A 88 -2.47 5.37 -2.11
N VAL A 89 -1.46 4.62 -2.56
CA VAL A 89 -0.51 5.05 -3.60
C VAL A 89 -0.75 4.31 -4.90
N PRO A 90 -0.39 4.89 -6.05
CA PRO A 90 -0.51 4.21 -7.33
C PRO A 90 0.37 2.97 -7.42
N LEU A 91 -0.08 1.99 -8.21
CA LEU A 91 0.80 0.93 -8.69
C LEU A 91 1.84 1.55 -9.62
N GLY A 92 3.12 1.23 -9.39
CA GLY A 92 4.23 1.59 -10.28
C GLY A 92 4.41 0.62 -11.45
N GLY A 93 5.56 0.74 -12.15
CA GLY A 93 5.92 -0.15 -13.25
C GLY A 93 4.96 -0.06 -14.44
N THR A 94 4.67 -1.20 -15.08
CA THR A 94 3.78 -1.27 -16.25
C THR A 94 2.28 -1.12 -15.93
N ARG A 95 1.92 -1.13 -14.64
CA ARG A 95 0.54 -1.01 -14.14
C ARG A 95 -0.40 -2.06 -14.73
N GLU A 96 0.08 -3.30 -14.75
CA GLU A 96 -0.69 -4.47 -15.20
C GLU A 96 -1.13 -5.29 -13.99
N VAL A 97 -2.43 -5.57 -13.92
CA VAL A 97 -3.05 -6.28 -12.80
C VAL A 97 -3.76 -7.52 -13.32
N TYR A 98 -3.18 -8.68 -13.02
CA TYR A 98 -3.71 -9.99 -13.37
C TYR A 98 -4.07 -10.78 -12.10
N GLY A 99 -5.11 -11.61 -12.18
CA GLY A 99 -5.56 -12.44 -11.06
C GLY A 99 -6.31 -11.67 -9.96
N ILE A 100 -6.31 -12.22 -8.74
CA ILE A 100 -7.08 -11.80 -7.54
C ILE A 100 -8.59 -11.94 -7.71
N SER A 101 -9.16 -11.44 -8.80
CA SER A 101 -10.55 -11.67 -9.22
C SER A 101 -10.59 -12.38 -10.57
N LEU A 102 -11.75 -12.96 -10.90
CA LEU A 102 -11.99 -13.59 -12.21
C LEU A 102 -11.93 -12.56 -13.34
N GLU A 103 -12.42 -11.36 -13.09
CA GLU A 103 -12.42 -10.23 -14.02
C GLU A 103 -11.28 -9.27 -13.68
N ALA A 104 -10.04 -9.74 -13.82
CA ALA A 104 -8.87 -8.89 -13.58
C ALA A 104 -8.76 -7.79 -14.66
N PRO A 105 -8.44 -6.54 -14.30
CA PRO A 105 -8.51 -5.42 -15.23
C PRO A 105 -7.38 -5.37 -16.26
N GLY A 106 -6.34 -6.20 -16.12
CA GLY A 106 -5.19 -6.22 -17.02
C GLY A 106 -4.41 -4.91 -16.99
N ARG A 107 -4.05 -4.37 -18.15
CA ARG A 107 -3.28 -3.12 -18.27
C ARG A 107 -4.16 -1.91 -17.99
N LEU A 108 -3.77 -1.10 -17.00
CA LEU A 108 -4.56 0.05 -16.54
C LEU A 108 -4.31 1.35 -17.32
N GLY A 109 -3.27 1.40 -18.16
CA GLY A 109 -2.87 2.60 -18.89
C GLY A 109 -2.04 3.58 -18.04
N PRO A 110 -1.79 4.81 -18.53
CA PRO A 110 -1.06 5.84 -17.81
C PRO A 110 -1.76 6.25 -16.50
N GLN A 111 -1.00 6.77 -15.55
CA GLN A 111 -1.58 7.31 -14.32
C GLN A 111 -2.15 8.69 -14.61
N GLU A 112 -3.43 8.89 -14.29
CA GLU A 112 -4.01 10.22 -14.22
C GLU A 112 -3.61 10.80 -12.85
N THR A 113 -2.81 11.86 -12.87
CA THR A 113 -2.47 12.63 -11.67
C THR A 113 -3.65 13.51 -11.26
N ALA A 114 -3.82 13.81 -9.98
CA ALA A 114 -4.82 14.76 -9.48
C ALA A 114 -4.75 16.15 -10.18
N ASP A 115 -3.58 16.54 -10.71
CA ASP A 115 -3.32 17.80 -11.42
C ASP A 115 -3.49 17.75 -12.95
N GLY A 116 -3.95 16.61 -13.52
CA GLY A 116 -4.13 16.45 -14.97
C GLY A 116 -2.84 16.47 -15.81
N ARG A 117 -1.65 16.37 -15.19
CA ARG A 117 -0.37 16.30 -15.90
C ARG A 117 0.05 14.85 -16.10
N HIS A 118 0.03 14.40 -17.34
CA HIS A 118 0.55 13.09 -17.71
C HIS A 118 2.08 13.09 -17.56
N GLU A 119 2.62 12.47 -16.51
CA GLU A 119 4.04 12.13 -16.47
C GLU A 119 4.30 10.89 -17.33
N GLY A 120 4.46 11.14 -18.63
CA GLY A 120 4.97 10.17 -19.59
C GLY A 120 6.49 10.13 -19.56
N MET A 121 7.03 8.95 -19.21
CA MET A 121 8.27 8.32 -19.69
C MET A 121 9.38 9.26 -20.21
N ARG A 122 10.49 9.35 -19.48
CA ARG A 122 11.83 9.45 -20.06
C ARG A 122 12.51 8.10 -19.99
#